data_AF-A0A7X3X3T0-F1
#
_entry.id   AF-A0A7X3X3T0-F1
#
_cell.length_a   1.000
_cell.length_b   1.000
_cell.length_c   1.000
_cell.angle_alpha   90.00
_cell.angle_beta   90.00
_cell.angle_gamma   90.00
#
_symmetry.space_group_name_H-M   'P 1'
#
loop_
_entity.id
_entity.type
_entity.pdbx_description
1 polymer ?
#
loop_
_entity_poly.entity_id
_entity_poly.type
_entity_poly.pdbx_seq_one_letter_code
_entity_poly.pdbx_strand_id
1 'polypeptide(L)'
;MTGSGAEDRGSGEERDGESQGSIMMVVATDAPLSERNLRRVAMRAVMGLSRTGSFASNGSGDYVIAFSTAPDVRRRPGDEVRTVADLANSGMSGIFQATVEATEEAIYNSIFRAVTVSSRFGTREALPVEATLEVLRRYGVVPE
;
A
#
# COMPACT_ATOMS: atom_id res chain seq x y z
N MET A 1 -28.51 53.38 -5.35
CA MET A 1 -27.87 52.81 -6.55
C MET A 1 -26.38 52.75 -6.28
N THR A 2 -25.88 51.57 -5.89
CA THR A 2 -24.88 50.78 -6.65
C THR A 2 -23.47 51.38 -6.58
N GLY A 3 -22.43 50.73 -6.07
CA GLY A 3 -22.29 49.36 -5.57
C GLY A 3 -21.06 49.27 -4.67
N SER A 4 -21.16 48.44 -3.64
CA SER A 4 -20.02 47.99 -2.85
C SER A 4 -19.48 46.76 -3.57
N GLY A 5 -18.28 46.89 -4.13
CA GLY A 5 -17.52 45.75 -4.65
C GLY A 5 -17.22 44.82 -3.49
N ALA A 6 -17.96 43.71 -3.43
CA ALA A 6 -17.60 42.60 -2.58
C ALA A 6 -16.29 42.03 -3.15
N GLU A 7 -15.23 42.19 -2.36
CA GLU A 7 -13.92 41.61 -2.61
C GLU A 7 -14.08 40.11 -2.83
N ASP A 8 -13.71 39.71 -4.03
CA ASP A 8 -13.48 38.34 -4.46
C ASP A 8 -12.56 37.68 -3.43
N ARG A 9 -13.12 36.82 -2.59
CA ARG A 9 -12.35 36.01 -1.64
C ARG A 9 -11.58 35.01 -2.48
N GLY A 10 -10.34 35.40 -2.79
CA GLY A 10 -9.37 34.66 -3.56
C GLY A 10 -9.52 33.16 -3.39
N SER A 11 -9.68 32.50 -4.54
CA SER A 11 -9.40 31.08 -4.73
C SER A 11 -8.25 30.68 -3.82
N GLY A 12 -8.52 29.83 -2.83
CA GLY A 12 -7.51 29.36 -1.91
C GLY A 12 -6.34 28.84 -2.72
N GLU A 13 -5.19 29.51 -2.57
CA GLU A 13 -3.92 29.08 -3.12
C GLU A 13 -3.77 27.58 -2.84
N GLU A 14 -3.77 26.77 -3.90
CA GLU A 14 -3.24 25.42 -3.84
C GLU A 14 -1.82 25.60 -3.31
N ARG A 15 -1.63 25.26 -2.03
CA ARG A 15 -0.28 25.22 -1.49
C ARG A 15 0.48 24.27 -2.39
N ASP A 16 1.48 24.77 -3.11
CA ASP A 16 2.61 24.02 -3.67
C ASP A 16 3.42 23.37 -2.51
N GLY A 17 2.73 22.69 -1.61
CA GLY A 17 3.29 21.83 -0.59
C GLY A 17 3.39 20.48 -1.24
N GLU A 18 4.61 20.08 -1.56
CA GLU A 18 5.02 18.76 -2.01
C GLU A 18 4.01 17.69 -1.56
N SER A 19 3.36 17.00 -2.51
CA SER A 19 2.35 15.97 -2.23
C SER A 19 2.90 14.94 -1.23
N GLN A 20 2.51 15.08 0.05
CA GLN A 20 2.89 14.15 1.12
C GLN A 20 1.96 12.94 1.06
N GLY A 21 2.38 11.93 0.29
CA GLY A 21 1.75 10.62 0.29
C GLY A 21 2.11 9.83 1.55
N SER A 22 1.39 8.75 1.83
CA SER A 22 1.87 7.73 2.76
C SER A 22 1.16 6.41 2.49
N ILE A 23 1.84 5.31 2.82
CA ILE A 23 1.25 3.97 2.78
C ILE A 23 1.83 3.12 3.90
N MET A 24 0.95 2.39 4.59
CA MET A 24 1.34 1.34 5.53
C MET A 24 0.95 -0.01 4.96
N MET A 25 1.95 -0.86 4.75
CA MET A 25 1.78 -2.22 4.28
C MET A 25 1.96 -3.19 5.45
N VAL A 26 1.01 -4.10 5.64
CA VAL A 26 1.07 -5.12 6.68
C VAL A 26 1.02 -6.49 6.02
N VAL A 27 2.09 -7.27 6.19
CA VAL A 27 2.25 -8.60 5.60
C VAL A 27 2.15 -9.65 6.70
N ALA A 28 1.17 -10.54 6.58
CA ALA A 28 0.98 -11.68 7.47
C ALA A 28 1.28 -12.98 6.69
N THR A 29 1.93 -13.94 7.34
CA THR A 29 2.15 -15.27 6.78
C THR A 29 2.07 -16.33 7.88
N ASP A 30 1.63 -17.53 7.55
CA ASP A 30 1.66 -18.69 8.43
C ASP A 30 2.93 -19.54 8.26
N ALA A 31 3.87 -19.12 7.39
CA ALA A 31 5.16 -19.77 7.24
C ALA A 31 6.04 -19.56 8.48
N PRO A 32 6.78 -20.58 8.96
CA PRO A 32 7.69 -20.45 10.09
C PRO A 32 8.95 -19.69 9.65
N LEU A 33 8.97 -18.38 9.95
CA LEU A 33 10.04 -17.48 9.55
C LEU A 33 10.71 -16.82 10.76
N SER A 34 12.03 -16.77 10.74
CA SER A 34 12.81 -15.94 11.65
C SER A 34 12.61 -14.44 11.36
N GLU A 35 13.00 -13.60 12.31
CA GLU A 35 13.01 -12.15 12.15
C GLU A 35 13.79 -11.70 10.89
N ARG A 36 14.92 -12.36 10.60
CA ARG A 36 15.74 -12.08 9.42
C ARG A 36 14.93 -12.28 8.14
N ASN A 37 14.21 -13.40 8.04
CA ASN A 37 13.42 -13.72 6.87
C ASN A 37 12.15 -12.85 6.78
N LEU A 38 11.52 -12.50 7.91
CA LEU A 38 10.43 -11.52 7.95
C LEU A 38 10.87 -10.14 7.46
N ARG A 39 12.08 -9.68 7.82
CA ARG A 39 12.63 -8.43 7.27
C ARG A 39 12.80 -8.51 5.75
N ARG A 40 13.24 -9.64 5.21
CA ARG A 40 13.35 -9.85 3.75
C ARG A 40 11.98 -9.83 3.08
N VAL A 41 10.97 -10.45 3.70
CA VAL A 41 9.57 -10.40 3.25
C VAL A 41 9.08 -8.96 3.22
N ALA A 42 9.29 -8.18 4.29
CA ALA A 42 8.90 -6.77 4.35
C ALA A 42 9.48 -5.95 3.18
N MET A 43 10.75 -6.18 2.82
CA MET A 43 11.37 -5.51 1.67
C MET A 43 10.73 -5.86 0.32
N ARG A 44 10.00 -6.98 0.21
CA ARG A 44 9.29 -7.36 -1.02
C ARG A 44 7.95 -6.65 -1.19
N ALA A 45 7.32 -6.21 -0.10
CA ALA A 45 6.13 -5.38 -0.20
C ALA A 45 6.43 -4.07 -0.96
N VAL A 46 7.60 -3.46 -0.72
CA VAL A 46 8.05 -2.27 -1.45
C VAL A 46 8.17 -2.52 -2.96
N MET A 47 8.57 -3.72 -3.38
CA MET A 47 8.59 -4.08 -4.80
C MET A 47 7.17 -4.15 -5.39
N GLY A 48 6.19 -4.67 -4.64
CA GLY A 48 4.78 -4.63 -5.04
C GLY A 48 4.27 -3.20 -5.21
N LEU A 49 4.59 -2.31 -4.25
CA LEU A 49 4.30 -0.88 -4.33
C LEU A 49 4.91 -0.22 -5.58
N SER A 50 6.15 -0.57 -5.96
CA SER A 50 6.75 -0.02 -7.18
C SER A 50 6.03 -0.43 -8.47
N ARG A 51 5.42 -1.62 -8.51
CA ARG A 51 4.67 -2.11 -9.68
C ARG A 51 3.38 -1.33 -9.91
N THR A 52 2.85 -0.67 -8.88
CA THR A 52 1.69 0.22 -8.99
C THR A 52 2.06 1.66 -9.36
N GLY A 53 3.33 1.92 -9.72
CA GLY A 53 3.80 3.23 -10.19
C GLY A 53 4.33 4.16 -9.11
N SER A 54 4.44 3.71 -7.85
CA SER A 54 5.08 4.52 -6.81
C SER A 54 6.60 4.51 -6.96
N PHE A 55 7.20 5.68 -6.74
CA PHE A 55 8.65 5.87 -6.68
C PHE A 55 9.14 6.33 -5.30
N ALA A 56 8.27 6.24 -4.27
CA ALA A 56 8.55 6.68 -2.90
C ALA A 56 9.11 8.12 -2.84
N SER A 57 8.26 9.09 -3.20
CA SER A 57 8.64 10.51 -3.20
C SER A 57 9.19 10.95 -1.83
N ASN A 58 9.97 12.04 -1.80
CA ASN A 58 10.60 12.51 -0.57
C ASN A 58 9.59 12.81 0.57
N GLY A 59 8.39 13.25 0.22
CA GLY A 59 7.30 13.49 1.17
C GLY A 59 6.50 12.23 1.55
N SER A 60 6.83 11.05 1.01
CA SER A 60 6.08 9.81 1.23
C SER A 60 6.51 9.07 2.48
N GLY A 61 5.56 8.79 3.37
CA GLY A 61 5.76 7.91 4.52
C GLY A 61 5.42 6.45 4.20
N ASP A 62 6.41 5.66 3.75
CA ASP A 62 6.19 4.28 3.30
C ASP A 62 6.72 3.26 4.31
N TYR A 63 5.82 2.55 4.99
CA TYR A 63 6.17 1.62 6.08
C TYR A 63 5.68 0.20 5.80
N VAL A 64 6.49 -0.79 6.19
CA VAL A 64 6.11 -2.20 6.12
C VAL A 64 6.27 -2.88 7.47
N ILE A 65 5.24 -3.60 7.90
CA ILE A 65 5.28 -4.53 9.03
C ILE A 65 5.05 -5.93 8.49
N ALA A 66 5.99 -6.86 8.73
CA ALA A 66 5.82 -8.26 8.38
C ALA A 66 5.89 -9.14 9.63
N PHE A 67 4.94 -10.06 9.78
CA PHE A 67 4.91 -11.00 10.90
C PHE A 67 4.48 -12.40 10.46
N SER A 68 4.89 -13.39 11.25
CA SER A 68 4.45 -14.78 11.10
C SER A 68 3.45 -15.15 12.19
N THR A 69 2.39 -15.86 11.80
CA THR A 69 1.43 -16.48 12.72
C THR A 69 1.78 -17.93 13.05
N ALA A 70 2.90 -18.47 12.53
CA ALA A 70 3.31 -19.84 12.78
C ALA A 70 3.56 -20.08 14.28
N PRO A 71 2.97 -21.13 14.89
CA PRO A 71 3.17 -21.43 16.31
C PRO A 71 4.64 -21.59 16.71
N ASP A 72 5.46 -22.17 15.83
CA ASP A 72 6.88 -22.51 16.07
C ASP A 72 7.81 -21.29 16.17
N VAL A 73 7.36 -20.11 15.76
CA VAL A 73 8.13 -18.86 15.84
C VAL A 73 7.52 -17.84 16.80
N ARG A 74 6.43 -18.22 17.49
CA ARG A 74 5.73 -17.36 18.43
C ARG A 74 6.58 -17.15 19.68
N ARG A 75 6.81 -15.89 20.05
CA ARG A 75 7.54 -15.55 21.29
C ARG A 75 6.57 -15.60 22.48
N ARG A 76 6.85 -16.43 23.49
CA ARG A 76 6.08 -16.50 24.74
C ARG A 76 6.87 -15.85 25.89
N PRO A 77 6.21 -15.13 26.80
CA PRO A 77 6.86 -14.68 28.03
C PRO A 77 7.37 -15.87 28.85
N GLY A 78 8.56 -15.76 29.43
CA GLY A 78 9.17 -16.82 30.24
C GLY A 78 10.13 -17.75 29.51
N ASP A 79 10.22 -17.68 28.17
CA ASP A 79 11.20 -18.46 27.41
C ASP A 79 12.60 -17.82 27.52
N GLU A 80 13.48 -18.40 28.35
CA GLU A 80 14.89 -17.96 28.45
C GLU A 80 15.71 -18.36 27.22
N VAL A 81 15.48 -19.56 26.69
CA VAL A 81 16.10 -20.09 25.46
C VAL A 81 15.00 -20.67 24.58
N ARG A 82 15.13 -20.50 23.26
CA ARG A 82 14.13 -20.97 22.29
C ARG A 82 14.74 -21.45 20.99
N THR A 83 14.14 -22.50 20.45
CA THR A 83 14.36 -22.96 19.08
C THR A 83 13.37 -22.26 18.18
N VAL A 84 13.86 -21.67 17.09
CA VAL A 84 13.03 -20.98 16.10
C VAL A 84 13.08 -21.78 14.82
N ALA A 85 11.93 -22.31 14.37
CA ALA A 85 11.82 -22.87 13.05
C ALA A 85 12.00 -21.77 12.01
N ASP A 86 12.86 -21.99 11.02
CA ASP A 86 13.10 -21.00 9.97
C ASP A 86 13.20 -21.70 8.62
N LEU A 87 12.44 -21.20 7.66
CA LEU A 87 12.47 -21.71 6.30
C LEU A 87 13.86 -21.47 5.68
N ALA A 88 14.40 -22.50 5.04
CA ALA A 88 15.65 -22.40 4.31
C ALA A 88 15.53 -21.36 3.16
N ASN A 89 16.65 -20.73 2.82
CA ASN A 89 16.67 -19.69 1.78
C ASN A 89 16.11 -20.17 0.43
N SER A 90 16.27 -21.44 0.08
CA SER A 90 15.72 -22.05 -1.13
C SER A 90 14.19 -22.06 -1.17
N GLY A 91 13.52 -22.08 -0.02
CA GLY A 91 12.06 -22.03 0.10
C GLY A 91 11.48 -20.62 0.07
N MET A 92 12.30 -19.58 0.16
CA MET A 92 11.81 -18.20 0.34
C MET A 92 11.28 -17.56 -0.94
N SER A 93 11.71 -18.02 -2.12
CA SER A 93 11.35 -17.38 -3.40
C SER A 93 9.84 -17.31 -3.62
N GLY A 94 9.10 -18.38 -3.28
CA GLY A 94 7.64 -18.39 -3.38
C GLY A 94 6.97 -17.38 -2.45
N ILE A 95 7.45 -17.26 -1.21
CA ILE A 95 6.93 -16.27 -0.25
C ILE A 95 7.23 -14.84 -0.73
N PHE A 96 8.41 -14.61 -1.31
CA PHE A 96 8.76 -13.30 -1.86
C PHE A 96 7.86 -12.91 -3.03
N GLN A 97 7.67 -13.81 -3.97
CA GLN A 97 6.77 -13.59 -5.10
C GLN A 97 5.34 -13.31 -4.61
N ALA A 98 4.81 -14.15 -3.73
CA ALA A 98 3.48 -13.96 -3.16
C ALA A 98 3.33 -12.63 -2.41
N THR A 99 4.39 -12.18 -1.72
CA THR A 99 4.37 -10.86 -1.04
C THR A 99 4.30 -9.71 -2.04
N VAL A 100 5.03 -9.79 -3.16
CA VAL A 100 4.99 -8.77 -4.22
C VAL A 100 3.59 -8.70 -4.83
N GLU A 101 3.07 -9.86 -5.26
CA GLU A 101 1.76 -9.98 -5.92
C GLU A 101 0.62 -9.53 -4.99
N ALA A 102 0.61 -10.01 -3.74
CA ALA A 102 -0.41 -9.64 -2.77
C ALA A 102 -0.38 -8.14 -2.43
N THR A 103 0.81 -7.52 -2.40
CA THR A 103 0.92 -6.08 -2.13
C THR A 103 0.40 -5.26 -3.32
N GLU A 104 0.80 -5.61 -4.55
CA GLU A 104 0.32 -4.98 -5.78
C GLU A 104 -1.22 -5.06 -5.87
N GLU A 105 -1.78 -6.25 -5.67
CA GLU A 105 -3.23 -6.45 -5.71
C GLU A 105 -3.96 -5.74 -4.56
N ALA A 106 -3.41 -5.72 -3.35
CA ALA A 106 -4.02 -5.01 -2.21
C ALA A 106 -4.12 -3.49 -2.47
N ILE A 107 -3.11 -2.89 -3.11
CA ILE A 107 -3.13 -1.48 -3.50
C ILE A 107 -4.24 -1.25 -4.54
N TYR A 108 -4.31 -2.06 -5.60
CA TYR A 108 -5.38 -1.94 -6.58
C TYR A 108 -6.76 -2.12 -5.95
N ASN A 109 -6.94 -3.13 -5.11
CA ASN A 109 -8.19 -3.37 -4.38
C ASN A 109 -8.59 -2.16 -3.53
N SER A 110 -7.65 -1.47 -2.88
CA SER A 110 -7.95 -0.27 -2.10
C SER A 110 -8.55 0.85 -2.95
N ILE A 111 -8.05 1.03 -4.18
CA ILE A 111 -8.52 2.06 -5.12
C ILE A 111 -9.85 1.66 -5.73
N PHE A 112 -9.99 0.40 -6.19
CA PHE A 112 -11.23 -0.11 -6.78
C PHE A 112 -12.39 -0.22 -5.77
N ARG A 113 -12.09 -0.34 -4.47
CA ARG A 113 -13.08 -0.36 -3.39
C ARG A 113 -13.32 1.00 -2.75
N ALA A 114 -12.50 2.01 -3.08
CA ALA A 114 -12.69 3.35 -2.57
C ALA A 114 -14.04 3.92 -3.05
N VAL A 115 -14.66 4.71 -2.18
CA VAL A 115 -15.89 5.45 -2.50
C VAL A 115 -15.57 6.95 -2.51
N THR A 116 -16.39 7.73 -3.22
CA THR A 116 -16.28 9.18 -3.16
C THR A 116 -16.52 9.66 -1.74
N VAL A 117 -15.60 10.48 -1.21
CA VAL A 117 -15.69 11.07 0.13
C VAL A 117 -15.59 12.58 0.03
N SER A 118 -16.56 13.27 0.63
CA SER A 118 -16.55 14.73 0.77
C SER A 118 -16.33 15.13 2.22
N SER A 119 -15.50 16.16 2.44
CA SER A 119 -15.23 16.73 3.75
C SER A 119 -15.06 18.25 3.65
N ARG A 120 -14.80 18.92 4.79
CA ARG A 120 -14.44 20.35 4.79
C ARG A 120 -13.19 20.68 3.97
N PHE A 121 -12.37 19.67 3.65
CA PHE A 121 -11.13 19.80 2.89
C PHE A 121 -11.32 19.52 1.39
N GLY A 122 -12.57 19.37 0.93
CA GLY A 122 -12.93 19.07 -0.45
C GLY A 122 -13.39 17.62 -0.64
N THR A 123 -13.56 17.25 -1.91
CA THR A 123 -14.00 15.92 -2.33
C THR A 123 -12.85 15.14 -2.94
N ARG A 124 -12.81 13.83 -2.65
CA ARG A 124 -11.97 12.85 -3.34
C ARG A 124 -12.90 11.84 -4.00
N GLU A 125 -12.82 11.78 -5.32
CA GLU A 125 -13.67 10.89 -6.11
C GLU A 125 -13.15 9.46 -6.08
N ALA A 126 -14.08 8.50 -6.11
CA ALA A 126 -13.74 7.12 -6.39
C ALA A 126 -13.15 6.97 -7.80
N LEU A 127 -12.41 5.88 -8.02
CA LEU A 127 -11.96 5.51 -9.35
C LEU A 127 -13.18 5.27 -10.26
N PRO A 128 -13.27 5.91 -11.44
CA PRO A 128 -14.33 5.62 -12.40
C PRO A 128 -14.10 4.24 -13.02
N VAL A 129 -14.80 3.22 -12.51
CA VAL A 129 -14.54 1.82 -12.83
C VAL A 129 -14.78 1.54 -14.31
N GLU A 130 -15.88 2.00 -14.88
CA GLU A 130 -16.24 1.76 -16.28
C GLU A 130 -15.20 2.37 -17.24
N ALA A 131 -14.82 3.62 -17.03
CA ALA A 131 -13.79 4.28 -17.81
C ALA A 131 -12.43 3.59 -17.67
N THR A 132 -12.11 3.10 -16.46
CA THR A 132 -10.89 2.32 -16.23
C THR A 132 -10.91 1.02 -17.04
N LEU A 133 -12.03 0.29 -17.06
CA LEU A 133 -12.18 -0.94 -17.84
C LEU A 133 -12.06 -0.69 -19.36
N GLU A 134 -12.59 0.43 -19.86
CA GLU A 134 -12.40 0.83 -21.26
C GLU A 134 -10.93 1.03 -21.61
N VAL A 135 -10.16 1.68 -20.73
CA VAL A 135 -8.71 1.81 -20.90
C VAL A 135 -8.03 0.45 -20.88
N LEU A 136 -8.36 -0.41 -19.92
CA LEU A 136 -7.76 -1.75 -19.81
C LEU A 136 -8.05 -2.62 -21.05
N ARG A 137 -9.27 -2.58 -21.60
CA ARG A 137 -9.63 -3.25 -22.85
C ARG A 137 -8.82 -2.71 -24.03
N ARG A 138 -8.70 -1.38 -24.15
CA ARG A 138 -7.92 -0.74 -25.23
C ARG A 138 -6.47 -1.22 -25.28
N TYR A 139 -5.89 -1.53 -24.13
CA TYR A 139 -4.52 -2.06 -24.01
C TYR A 139 -4.45 -3.59 -23.93
N GLY A 140 -5.57 -4.31 -24.10
CA GLY A 140 -5.62 -5.78 -24.11
C GLY A 140 -5.32 -6.43 -22.76
N VAL A 141 -5.49 -5.71 -21.65
CA VAL A 141 -5.24 -6.22 -20.28
C VAL A 141 -6.39 -7.10 -19.80
N VAL A 142 -7.62 -6.74 -20.18
CA VAL A 142 -8.84 -7.51 -19.87
C VAL A 142 -9.59 -7.84 -21.16
N PRO A 143 -10.32 -8.97 -21.19
CA PRO A 143 -11.18 -9.31 -22.33
C PRO A 143 -12.25 -8.24 -22.59
N GLU A 144 -12.76 -8.20 -23.83
CA GLU A 144 -13.91 -7.36 -24.19
C GLU A 144 -15.15 -7.66 -23.34
#